data_AF-A0A5B1R348-F1
#
_entry.id   AF-A0A5B1R348-F1
#
_cell.length_a   1.000
_cell.length_b   1.000
_cell.length_c   1.000
_cell.angle_alpha   90.00
_cell.angle_beta   90.00
_cell.angle_gamma   90.00
#
_symmetry.space_group_name_H-M   'P 1'
#
loop_
_entity.id
_entity.type
_entity.pdbx_description
1 polymer ?
#
loop_
_entity_poly.entity_id
_entity_poly.type
_entity_poly.pdbx_seq_one_letter_code
_entity_poly.pdbx_strand_id
1 'polypeptide(L)'
;MSSPTPRPDVPGCHAAEHHGIHAHALTPVQERRLLDNLDERFLALTRNLKKRSEPSSATPTLTAYLAAARPLLVLILQIPPRPPSASLRSALLLRLSGDVLHAVPGYAPSPDALRDLLDWFAILDQGWLAVLRAQAWDPLEHRGVPLESIIDAATDSTTSSLPAAPLSACVPSQTERARLRSLLVTGTSALEEWLATYAPPEDGSEDYGEALARMGLQQGFDELFMGTLGEIGVLRGAEGEHLVEGMTGTC
;
A
#
# COMPACT_ATOMS: atom_id res chain seq x y z
N MET A 1 -32.59 -51.36 -25.97
CA MET A 1 -31.33 -51.08 -25.25
C MET A 1 -30.73 -49.85 -25.92
N SER A 2 -31.03 -48.67 -25.39
CA SER A 2 -30.57 -47.39 -25.95
C SER A 2 -29.89 -46.64 -24.83
N SER A 3 -28.57 -46.60 -24.90
CA SER A 3 -27.71 -45.90 -23.95
C SER A 3 -27.87 -44.37 -24.14
N PRO A 4 -27.96 -43.58 -23.05
CA PRO A 4 -27.91 -42.13 -23.16
C PRO A 4 -26.44 -41.68 -23.25
N THR A 5 -26.16 -40.83 -24.23
CA THR A 5 -24.86 -40.15 -24.41
C THR A 5 -24.71 -39.07 -23.32
N PRO A 6 -23.55 -38.95 -22.65
CA PRO A 6 -23.32 -37.87 -21.69
C PRO A 6 -23.09 -36.54 -22.43
N ARG A 7 -23.71 -35.47 -21.94
CA ARG A 7 -23.41 -34.09 -22.37
C ARG A 7 -22.00 -33.72 -21.88
N PRO A 8 -21.20 -32.98 -22.68
CA PRO A 8 -19.94 -32.43 -22.21
C PRO A 8 -20.23 -31.31 -21.21
N ASP A 9 -19.57 -31.40 -20.05
CA ASP A 9 -19.51 -30.34 -19.04
C ASP A 9 -18.97 -29.06 -19.68
N VAL A 10 -19.75 -27.99 -19.57
CA VAL A 10 -19.30 -26.62 -19.87
C VAL A 10 -18.38 -26.23 -18.71
N PRO A 11 -17.09 -25.93 -18.95
CA PRO A 11 -16.25 -25.35 -17.92
C PRO A 11 -16.84 -23.98 -17.57
N GLY A 12 -17.21 -23.79 -16.30
CA GLY A 12 -17.66 -22.52 -15.79
C GLY A 12 -16.63 -21.43 -16.10
N CYS A 13 -17.01 -20.49 -16.97
CA CYS A 13 -16.35 -19.19 -17.07
C CYS A 13 -16.47 -18.52 -15.70
N HIS A 14 -15.45 -18.68 -14.86
CA HIS A 14 -15.20 -17.76 -13.77
C HIS A 14 -14.79 -16.43 -14.38
N ALA A 15 -15.77 -15.65 -14.86
CA ALA A 15 -15.59 -14.22 -15.01
C ALA A 15 -15.36 -13.71 -13.58
N ALA A 16 -14.10 -13.50 -13.22
CA ALA A 16 -13.76 -12.83 -11.99
C ALA A 16 -14.39 -11.44 -12.08
N GLU A 17 -15.50 -11.25 -11.37
CA GLU A 17 -16.17 -9.97 -11.33
C GLU A 17 -15.23 -8.99 -10.61
N HIS A 18 -14.49 -8.18 -11.39
CA HIS A 18 -13.57 -7.14 -10.92
C HIS A 18 -14.34 -5.96 -10.28
N HIS A 19 -15.15 -6.26 -9.26
CA HIS A 19 -15.99 -5.29 -8.57
C HIS A 19 -15.12 -4.25 -7.86
N GLY A 20 -15.13 -3.03 -8.40
CA GLY A 20 -14.50 -1.87 -7.79
C GLY A 20 -13.07 -1.58 -8.23
N ILE A 21 -12.50 -2.30 -9.21
CA ILE A 21 -11.17 -1.95 -9.73
C ILE A 21 -11.30 -0.80 -10.75
N HIS A 22 -10.67 0.35 -10.46
CA HIS A 22 -10.76 1.54 -11.30
C HIS A 22 -9.57 1.67 -12.25
N ALA A 23 -9.79 1.39 -13.54
CA ALA A 23 -8.75 1.45 -14.57
C ALA A 23 -8.65 2.80 -15.30
N HIS A 24 -9.69 3.65 -15.25
CA HIS A 24 -9.75 4.90 -16.00
C HIS A 24 -9.31 6.10 -15.16
N ALA A 25 -8.48 6.98 -15.73
CA ALA A 25 -8.04 8.20 -15.07
C ALA A 25 -9.23 9.06 -14.62
N LEU A 26 -9.06 9.77 -13.49
CA LEU A 26 -10.08 10.65 -12.97
C LEU A 26 -10.21 11.90 -13.86
N THR A 27 -11.44 12.39 -14.01
CA THR A 27 -11.66 13.72 -14.57
C THR A 27 -11.14 14.79 -13.58
N PRO A 28 -10.76 16.00 -14.04
CA PRO A 28 -10.29 17.07 -13.15
C PRO A 28 -11.29 17.43 -12.04
N VAL A 29 -12.59 17.32 -12.31
CA VAL A 29 -13.65 17.57 -11.32
C VAL A 29 -13.71 16.46 -10.27
N GLN A 30 -13.55 15.20 -10.67
CA GLN A 30 -13.48 14.07 -9.74
C GLN A 30 -12.22 14.16 -8.88
N GLU A 31 -11.08 14.49 -9.47
CA GLU A 31 -9.80 14.66 -8.77
C GLU A 31 -9.89 15.76 -7.71
N ARG A 32 -10.45 16.92 -8.05
CA ARG A 32 -10.68 18.00 -7.09
C ARG A 32 -11.59 17.58 -5.94
N ARG A 33 -12.72 16.95 -6.22
CA ARG A 33 -13.66 16.49 -5.17
C ARG A 33 -13.03 15.44 -4.26
N LEU A 34 -12.22 14.54 -4.84
CA LEU A 34 -11.48 13.54 -4.10
C LEU A 34 -10.47 14.21 -3.15
N LEU A 35 -9.69 15.17 -3.65
CA LEU A 35 -8.74 15.94 -2.86
C LEU A 35 -9.43 16.68 -1.71
N ASP A 36 -10.51 17.41 -1.99
CA ASP A 36 -11.29 18.13 -0.98
C ASP A 36 -11.75 17.17 0.14
N ASN A 37 -12.26 15.98 -0.24
CA ASN A 37 -12.69 14.97 0.74
C ASN A 37 -11.53 14.36 1.53
N LEU A 38 -10.40 14.06 0.88
CA LEU A 38 -9.22 13.49 1.53
C LEU A 38 -8.60 14.48 2.50
N ASP A 39 -8.50 15.76 2.13
CA ASP A 39 -7.93 16.81 3.00
C ASP A 39 -8.76 17.01 4.27
N GLU A 40 -10.10 17.00 4.17
CA GLU A 40 -10.97 17.03 5.34
C GLU A 40 -10.73 15.84 6.27
N ARG A 41 -10.58 14.64 5.71
CA ARG A 41 -10.31 13.40 6.48
C ARG A 41 -8.92 13.39 7.10
N PHE A 42 -7.88 13.83 6.38
CA PHE A 42 -6.54 14.01 6.95
C PHE A 42 -6.57 15.00 8.11
N LEU A 43 -7.25 16.14 7.94
CA LEU A 43 -7.38 17.15 8.99
C LEU A 43 -8.09 16.58 10.23
N ALA A 44 -9.18 15.83 10.03
CA ALA A 44 -9.88 15.15 11.11
C ALA A 44 -8.98 14.15 11.84
N LEU A 45 -8.21 13.35 11.09
CA LEU A 45 -7.27 12.37 11.64
C LEU A 45 -6.18 13.06 12.49
N THR A 46 -5.54 14.11 11.97
CA THR A 46 -4.52 14.88 12.71
C THR A 46 -5.10 15.54 13.96
N ARG A 47 -6.31 16.10 13.87
CA ARG A 47 -6.98 16.73 15.02
C ARG A 47 -7.26 15.70 16.11
N ASN A 48 -7.78 14.52 15.75
CA ASN A 48 -8.08 13.47 16.71
C ASN A 48 -6.82 12.88 17.35
N LEU A 49 -5.74 12.73 16.58
CA LEU A 49 -4.42 12.32 17.10
C LEU A 49 -3.89 13.29 18.17
N LYS A 50 -3.97 14.60 17.93
CA LYS A 50 -3.55 15.63 18.90
C LYS A 50 -4.40 15.60 20.17
N LYS A 51 -5.68 15.25 20.03
CA LYS A 51 -6.67 15.18 21.11
C LYS A 51 -6.81 13.80 21.72
N ARG A 52 -5.98 12.81 21.37
CA ARG A 52 -6.17 11.40 21.75
C ARG A 52 -6.32 11.14 23.25
N SER A 53 -5.73 11.98 24.10
CA SER A 53 -5.86 11.89 25.56
C SER A 53 -7.11 12.57 26.13
N GLU A 54 -7.86 13.31 25.30
CA GLU A 54 -9.14 13.91 25.69
C GLU A 54 -10.25 12.85 25.66
N PRO A 55 -11.16 12.80 26.65
CA PRO A 55 -12.27 11.85 26.69
C PRO A 55 -13.22 11.94 25.47
N SER A 56 -13.25 13.10 24.81
CA SER A 56 -14.06 13.34 23.60
C SER A 56 -13.38 12.93 22.30
N SER A 57 -12.16 12.36 22.34
CA SER A 57 -11.47 11.96 21.12
C SER A 57 -12.13 10.76 20.45
N ALA A 58 -12.24 10.81 19.13
CA ALA A 58 -12.70 9.68 18.33
C ALA A 58 -11.62 8.60 18.13
N THR A 59 -10.34 8.91 18.42
CA THR A 59 -9.21 7.98 18.27
C THR A 59 -8.38 7.92 19.56
N PRO A 60 -8.95 7.41 20.68
CA PRO A 60 -8.23 7.34 21.95
C PRO A 60 -7.19 6.21 21.97
N THR A 61 -7.37 5.19 21.14
CA THR A 61 -6.50 4.00 21.04
C THR A 61 -5.88 3.89 19.65
N LEU A 62 -4.79 3.13 19.55
CA LEU A 62 -4.15 2.84 18.27
C LEU A 62 -5.11 2.12 17.31
N THR A 63 -5.86 1.12 17.78
CA THR A 63 -6.89 0.44 16.96
C THR A 63 -7.93 1.43 16.40
N ALA A 64 -8.44 2.36 17.22
CA ALA A 64 -9.40 3.36 16.75
C ALA A 64 -8.78 4.32 15.72
N TYR A 65 -7.51 4.70 15.90
CA TYR A 65 -6.76 5.49 14.93
C TYR A 65 -6.57 4.76 13.60
N LEU A 66 -6.12 3.50 13.63
CA LEU A 66 -5.92 2.67 12.44
C LEU A 66 -7.24 2.43 11.70
N ALA A 67 -8.33 2.20 12.44
CA ALA A 67 -9.67 2.10 11.87
C ALA A 67 -10.11 3.39 11.16
N ALA A 68 -9.79 4.56 11.72
CA ALA A 68 -10.07 5.85 11.09
C ALA A 68 -9.17 6.14 9.88
N ALA A 69 -7.92 5.67 9.89
CA ALA A 69 -6.96 5.83 8.80
C ALA A 69 -7.21 4.85 7.63
N ARG A 70 -7.80 3.68 7.89
CA ARG A 70 -8.03 2.64 6.88
C ARG A 70 -8.89 3.09 5.69
N PRO A 71 -10.00 3.84 5.86
CA PRO A 71 -10.73 4.41 4.73
C PRO A 71 -9.91 5.35 3.85
N LEU A 72 -8.94 6.09 4.42
CA LEU A 72 -8.02 6.91 3.62
C LEU A 72 -7.12 6.02 2.77
N LEU A 73 -6.53 4.98 3.36
CA LEU A 73 -5.67 4.03 2.65
C LEU A 73 -6.40 3.41 1.45
N VAL A 74 -7.58 2.83 1.70
CA VAL A 74 -8.39 2.20 0.66
C VAL A 74 -8.74 3.20 -0.44
N LEU A 75 -9.20 4.40 -0.08
CA LEU A 75 -9.58 5.42 -1.07
C LEU A 75 -8.38 5.89 -1.91
N ILE A 76 -7.20 6.05 -1.31
CA ILE A 76 -5.97 6.41 -2.03
C ILE A 76 -5.53 5.29 -2.97
N LEU A 77 -5.58 4.03 -2.55
CA LEU A 77 -5.19 2.89 -3.38
C LEU A 77 -6.14 2.68 -4.57
N GLN A 78 -7.40 3.08 -4.43
CA GLN A 78 -8.39 3.07 -5.50
C GLN A 78 -8.18 4.18 -6.55
N ILE A 79 -7.23 5.10 -6.33
CA ILE A 79 -6.87 6.09 -7.36
C ILE A 79 -6.25 5.35 -8.57
N PRO A 80 -6.72 5.61 -9.80
CA PRO A 80 -6.23 4.91 -10.98
C PRO A 80 -4.72 5.12 -11.18
N PRO A 81 -3.95 4.06 -11.53
CA PRO A 81 -2.52 4.14 -11.84
C PRO A 81 -2.29 4.68 -13.27
N ARG A 82 -2.97 5.77 -13.65
CA ARG A 82 -2.83 6.43 -14.95
C ARG A 82 -2.63 7.93 -14.80
N PRO A 83 -1.85 8.59 -15.67
CA PRO A 83 -1.71 10.04 -15.62
C PRO A 83 -3.05 10.75 -15.90
N PRO A 84 -3.31 11.89 -15.25
CA PRO A 84 -2.48 12.54 -14.24
C PRO A 84 -2.60 11.94 -12.82
N SER A 85 -3.61 11.10 -12.57
CA SER A 85 -3.96 10.60 -11.24
C SER A 85 -2.90 9.71 -10.56
N ALA A 86 -1.98 9.10 -11.33
CA ALA A 86 -0.92 8.24 -10.79
C ALA A 86 0.05 8.97 -9.85
N SER A 87 0.44 10.21 -10.18
CA SER A 87 1.31 11.02 -9.32
C SER A 87 0.57 11.44 -8.05
N LEU A 88 -0.72 11.77 -8.17
CA LEU A 88 -1.57 12.07 -7.03
C LEU A 88 -1.67 10.88 -6.07
N ARG A 89 -1.88 9.67 -6.58
CA ARG A 89 -1.88 8.43 -5.78
C ARG A 89 -0.60 8.28 -4.97
N SER A 90 0.54 8.44 -5.63
CA SER A 90 1.87 8.30 -5.01
C SER A 90 2.09 9.35 -3.92
N ALA A 91 1.76 10.61 -4.19
CA ALA A 91 1.92 11.71 -3.25
C ALA A 91 1.03 11.55 -2.00
N LEU A 92 -0.23 11.15 -2.17
CA LEU A 92 -1.16 10.94 -1.06
C LEU A 92 -0.77 9.72 -0.21
N LEU A 93 -0.30 8.64 -0.84
CA LEU A 93 0.13 7.44 -0.12
C LEU A 93 1.42 7.71 0.68
N LEU A 94 2.34 8.51 0.12
CA LEU A 94 3.53 9.01 0.84
C LEU A 94 3.11 9.77 2.11
N ARG A 95 2.15 10.70 1.97
CA ARG A 95 1.62 11.48 3.10
C ARG A 95 1.01 10.58 4.17
N LEU A 96 0.11 9.68 3.79
CA LEU A 96 -0.57 8.79 4.75
C LEU A 96 0.42 7.86 5.46
N SER A 97 1.39 7.31 4.73
CA SER A 97 2.43 6.46 5.30
C SER A 97 3.20 7.21 6.38
N GLY A 98 3.56 8.47 6.13
CA GLY A 98 4.28 9.29 7.10
C GLY A 98 3.44 9.67 8.31
N ASP A 99 2.19 10.06 8.08
CA ASP A 99 1.26 10.40 9.16
C ASP A 99 1.02 9.20 10.09
N VAL A 100 0.86 7.99 9.54
CA VAL A 100 0.64 6.78 10.35
C VAL A 100 1.90 6.34 11.08
N LEU A 101 3.05 6.24 10.40
CA LEU A 101 4.32 5.87 11.04
C LEU A 101 4.70 6.84 12.16
N HIS A 102 4.42 8.13 11.99
CA HIS A 102 4.65 9.14 13.03
C HIS A 102 3.63 9.07 14.18
N ALA A 103 2.39 8.69 13.91
CA ALA A 103 1.32 8.66 14.90
C ALA A 103 1.41 7.46 15.85
N VAL A 104 1.84 6.30 15.36
CA VAL A 104 1.84 5.02 16.11
C VAL A 104 2.56 5.14 17.46
N PRO A 105 3.79 5.71 17.55
CA PRO A 105 4.46 5.88 18.84
C PRO A 105 3.72 6.74 19.86
N GLY A 106 2.73 7.52 19.43
CA GLY A 106 1.90 8.34 20.30
C GLY A 106 0.87 7.56 21.13
N TYR A 107 0.69 6.26 20.88
CA TYR A 107 -0.28 5.40 21.56
C TYR A 107 0.39 4.37 22.47
N ALA A 108 -0.33 3.91 23.49
CA ALA A 108 0.13 2.80 24.32
C ALA A 108 0.06 1.48 23.52
N PRO A 109 1.15 0.70 23.45
CA PRO A 109 1.15 -0.60 22.79
C PRO A 109 0.30 -1.60 23.58
N SER A 110 -0.44 -2.45 22.86
CA SER A 110 -1.23 -3.55 23.41
C SER A 110 -1.26 -4.71 22.42
N PRO A 111 -1.39 -5.98 22.85
CA PRO A 111 -1.33 -7.14 21.96
C PRO A 111 -2.29 -7.05 20.76
N ASP A 112 -3.53 -6.61 21.00
CA ASP A 112 -4.55 -6.51 19.96
C ASP A 112 -4.23 -5.36 19.00
N ALA A 113 -3.81 -4.22 19.52
CA ALA A 113 -3.41 -3.09 18.67
C ALA A 113 -2.16 -3.39 17.83
N LEU A 114 -1.24 -4.24 18.30
CA LEU A 114 -0.06 -4.67 17.54
C LEU A 114 -0.46 -5.58 16.37
N ARG A 115 -1.45 -6.47 16.55
CA ARG A 115 -2.01 -7.27 15.46
C ARG A 115 -2.70 -6.40 14.42
N ASP A 116 -3.56 -5.49 14.87
CA ASP A 116 -4.24 -4.54 13.99
C ASP A 116 -3.24 -3.69 13.18
N LEU A 117 -2.12 -3.33 13.81
CA LEU A 117 -1.05 -2.56 13.20
C LEU A 117 -0.32 -3.37 12.12
N LEU A 118 0.04 -4.63 12.40
CA LEU A 118 0.68 -5.51 11.42
C LEU A 118 -0.24 -5.76 10.21
N ASP A 119 -1.53 -6.03 10.45
CA ASP A 119 -2.51 -6.21 9.38
C ASP A 119 -2.65 -4.93 8.54
N TRP A 120 -2.61 -3.76 9.18
CA TRP A 120 -2.65 -2.49 8.50
C TRP A 120 -1.37 -2.25 7.67
N PHE A 121 -0.19 -2.55 8.21
CA PHE A 121 1.08 -2.41 7.49
C PHE A 121 1.24 -3.41 6.34
N ALA A 122 0.73 -4.63 6.47
CA ALA A 122 0.72 -5.60 5.39
C ALA A 122 -0.05 -5.07 4.17
N ILE A 123 -1.22 -4.45 4.39
CA ILE A 123 -2.00 -3.82 3.32
C ILE A 123 -1.27 -2.60 2.77
N LEU A 124 -0.61 -1.81 3.62
CA LEU A 124 0.19 -0.67 3.17
C LEU A 124 1.36 -1.12 2.27
N ASP A 125 2.08 -2.19 2.64
CA ASP A 125 3.18 -2.75 1.85
C ASP A 125 2.70 -3.25 0.49
N GLN A 126 1.60 -4.01 0.45
CA GLN A 126 0.98 -4.43 -0.82
C GLN A 126 0.50 -3.23 -1.65
N GLY A 127 -0.05 -2.21 -0.99
CA GLY A 127 -0.46 -0.96 -1.63
C GLY A 127 0.72 -0.24 -2.30
N TRP A 128 1.87 -0.18 -1.63
CA TRP A 128 3.10 0.38 -2.19
C TRP A 128 3.66 -0.44 -3.34
N LEU A 129 3.66 -1.77 -3.23
CA LEU A 129 4.04 -2.66 -4.33
C LEU A 129 3.17 -2.40 -5.57
N ALA A 130 1.85 -2.27 -5.39
CA ALA A 130 0.94 -1.95 -6.49
C ALA A 130 1.26 -0.59 -7.12
N VAL A 131 1.57 0.44 -6.31
CA VAL A 131 1.97 1.77 -6.80
C VAL A 131 3.29 1.72 -7.57
N LEU A 132 4.31 1.05 -7.01
CA LEU A 132 5.65 0.94 -7.63
C LEU A 132 5.62 0.22 -8.97
N ARG A 133 4.66 -0.68 -9.16
CA ARG A 133 4.43 -1.46 -10.39
C ARG A 133 3.38 -0.85 -11.31
N ALA A 134 2.86 0.34 -11.01
CA ALA A 134 1.76 0.98 -11.76
C ALA A 134 0.52 0.09 -11.95
N GLN A 135 0.19 -0.71 -10.93
CA GLN A 135 -0.94 -1.63 -10.91
C GLN A 135 -2.19 -0.99 -10.31
N ALA A 136 -3.36 -1.44 -10.78
CA ALA A 136 -4.62 -1.09 -10.14
C ALA A 136 -4.73 -1.84 -8.82
N TRP A 137 -5.59 -1.36 -7.92
CA TRP A 137 -5.78 -2.01 -6.62
C TRP A 137 -7.06 -2.84 -6.61
N ASP A 138 -6.96 -4.07 -6.10
CA ASP A 138 -8.12 -4.88 -5.75
C ASP A 138 -8.44 -4.69 -4.25
N PRO A 139 -9.59 -4.08 -3.90
CA PRO A 139 -9.96 -3.84 -2.51
C PRO A 139 -10.41 -5.09 -1.74
N LEU A 140 -10.75 -6.19 -2.44
CA LEU A 140 -11.19 -7.44 -1.81
C LEU A 140 -9.99 -8.33 -1.51
N GLU A 141 -9.08 -8.46 -2.48
CA GLU A 141 -7.90 -9.30 -2.36
C GLU A 141 -6.70 -8.58 -1.74
N HIS A 142 -6.78 -7.25 -1.57
CA HIS A 142 -5.72 -6.39 -1.07
C HIS A 142 -4.40 -6.55 -1.84
N ARG A 143 -4.47 -6.60 -3.17
CA ARG A 143 -3.29 -6.77 -4.03
C ARG A 143 -3.35 -5.91 -5.29
N GLY A 144 -2.18 -5.71 -5.89
CA GLY A 144 -2.05 -5.07 -7.19
C GLY A 144 -2.48 -5.99 -8.34
N VAL A 145 -3.24 -5.44 -9.28
CA VAL A 145 -3.70 -6.11 -10.50
C VAL A 145 -3.15 -5.37 -11.73
N PRO A 146 -2.45 -6.06 -12.67
CA PRO A 146 -1.97 -5.45 -13.91
C PRO A 146 -3.11 -4.83 -14.73
N LEU A 147 -2.88 -3.65 -15.31
CA LEU A 147 -3.89 -2.94 -16.08
C LEU A 147 -4.36 -3.73 -17.32
N GLU A 148 -3.47 -4.52 -17.90
CA GLU A 148 -3.73 -5.36 -19.08
C GLU A 148 -4.80 -6.39 -18.77
N SER A 149 -4.71 -7.05 -17.61
CA SER A 149 -5.68 -8.06 -17.18
C SER A 149 -7.10 -7.50 -17.01
N ILE A 150 -7.23 -6.23 -16.68
CA ILE A 150 -8.52 -5.55 -16.49
C ILE A 150 -9.14 -5.16 -17.84
N ILE A 151 -8.30 -4.78 -18.80
CA ILE A 151 -8.75 -4.43 -20.16
C ILE A 151 -9.22 -5.71 -20.87
N ASP A 152 -8.44 -6.78 -20.80
CA ASP A 152 -8.76 -8.05 -21.46
C ASP A 152 -10.08 -8.66 -20.94
N ALA A 153 -10.37 -8.50 -19.65
CA ALA A 153 -11.65 -8.90 -19.05
C ALA A 153 -12.84 -8.02 -19.49
N ALA A 154 -12.61 -6.77 -19.88
CA ALA A 154 -13.64 -5.83 -20.33
C ALA A 154 -13.86 -5.85 -21.86
N THR A 155 -12.90 -6.35 -22.63
CA THR A 155 -12.91 -6.28 -24.11
C THR A 155 -13.47 -7.52 -24.80
N ASP A 156 -14.63 -8.01 -24.37
CA ASP A 156 -15.57 -8.71 -25.28
C ASP A 156 -16.39 -7.71 -26.13
N SER A 157 -16.09 -6.40 -26.04
CA SER A 157 -16.78 -5.35 -26.80
C SER A 157 -15.81 -4.27 -27.29
N THR A 158 -15.32 -4.48 -28.50
CA THR A 158 -15.03 -3.48 -29.56
C THR A 158 -14.29 -2.19 -29.14
N THR A 159 -12.99 -2.16 -29.48
CA THR A 159 -12.22 -0.98 -29.90
C THR A 159 -12.23 0.26 -28.98
N SER A 160 -11.21 0.40 -28.13
CA SER A 160 -10.66 1.72 -27.79
C SER A 160 -9.18 1.63 -27.45
N SER A 161 -8.35 1.66 -28.49
CA SER A 161 -6.91 1.87 -28.39
C SER A 161 -6.63 3.35 -28.08
N LEU A 162 -6.79 3.74 -26.81
CA LEU A 162 -6.16 4.98 -26.34
C LEU A 162 -4.63 4.75 -26.31
N PRO A 163 -3.81 5.73 -26.74
CA PRO A 163 -2.37 5.61 -26.63
C PRO A 163 -2.01 5.43 -25.15
N ALA A 164 -1.44 4.27 -24.81
CA ALA A 164 -0.93 4.02 -23.48
C ALA A 164 0.12 5.08 -23.17
N ALA A 165 -0.13 5.91 -22.14
CA ALA A 165 0.92 6.75 -21.59
C ALA A 165 2.12 5.85 -21.23
N PRO A 166 3.37 6.32 -21.42
CA PRO A 166 4.53 5.52 -21.08
C PRO A 166 4.43 5.11 -19.61
N LEU A 167 4.67 3.83 -19.30
CA LEU A 167 4.59 3.28 -17.94
C LEU A 167 5.42 4.11 -16.94
N SER A 168 6.51 4.72 -17.41
CA SER A 168 7.35 5.65 -16.65
C SER A 168 6.58 6.85 -16.06
N ALA A 169 5.50 7.31 -16.70
CA ALA A 169 4.65 8.38 -16.17
C ALA A 169 3.64 7.91 -15.11
N CYS A 170 3.43 6.59 -14.99
CA CYS A 170 2.53 5.99 -14.00
C CYS A 170 3.28 5.56 -12.72
N VAL A 171 4.60 5.40 -12.82
CA VAL A 171 5.46 4.88 -11.75
C VAL A 171 6.06 6.06 -10.95
N PRO A 172 6.23 5.93 -9.62
CA PRO A 172 6.89 6.96 -8.82
C PRO A 172 8.29 7.30 -9.31
N SER A 173 8.61 8.59 -9.30
CA SER A 173 9.93 9.13 -9.65
C SER A 173 11.02 8.64 -8.69
N GLN A 174 12.29 8.75 -9.10
CA GLN A 174 13.43 8.41 -8.25
C GLN A 174 13.42 9.20 -6.93
N THR A 175 13.01 10.47 -6.96
CA THR A 175 12.89 11.30 -5.76
C THR A 175 11.81 10.78 -4.82
N GLU A 176 10.64 10.40 -5.34
CA GLU A 176 9.57 9.81 -4.52
C GLU A 176 9.98 8.46 -3.92
N ARG A 177 10.68 7.62 -4.69
CA ARG A 177 11.24 6.35 -4.21
C ARG A 177 12.27 6.56 -3.10
N ALA A 178 13.16 7.54 -3.25
CA ALA A 178 14.14 7.88 -2.22
C ALA A 178 13.44 8.39 -0.95
N ARG A 179 12.40 9.21 -1.09
CA ARG A 179 11.57 9.67 0.04
C ARG A 179 10.86 8.50 0.73
N LEU A 180 10.24 7.60 -0.03
CA LEU A 180 9.59 6.40 0.50
C LEU A 180 10.58 5.54 1.29
N ARG A 181 11.75 5.26 0.72
CA ARG A 181 12.79 4.48 1.41
C ARG A 181 13.19 5.13 2.74
N SER A 182 13.49 6.44 2.72
CA SER A 182 13.85 7.16 3.95
C SER A 182 12.73 7.10 4.98
N LEU A 183 11.48 7.27 4.54
CA LEU A 183 10.31 7.26 5.40
C LEU A 183 10.12 5.90 6.08
N LEU A 184 10.21 4.81 5.32
CA LEU A 184 10.05 3.46 5.86
C LEU A 184 11.18 3.13 6.84
N VAL A 185 12.45 3.39 6.48
CA VAL A 185 13.59 3.10 7.36
C VAL A 185 13.51 3.90 8.67
N THR A 186 13.23 5.21 8.61
CA THR A 186 13.10 6.02 9.82
C THR A 186 11.85 5.62 10.63
N GLY A 187 10.75 5.29 9.95
CA GLY A 187 9.52 4.86 10.60
C GLY A 187 9.65 3.52 11.32
N THR A 188 10.34 2.53 10.74
CA THR A 188 10.59 1.24 11.38
C THR A 188 11.51 1.38 12.58
N SER A 189 12.58 2.19 12.50
CA SER A 189 13.43 2.46 13.67
C SER A 189 12.67 3.13 14.82
N ALA A 190 11.80 4.10 14.52
CA ALA A 190 10.95 4.71 15.54
C ALA A 190 9.93 3.72 16.14
N LEU A 191 9.47 2.75 15.34
CA LEU A 191 8.57 1.69 15.78
C LEU A 191 9.28 0.69 16.70
N GLU A 192 10.52 0.30 16.40
CA GLU A 192 11.36 -0.54 17.25
C GLU A 192 11.60 0.11 18.62
N GLU A 193 11.96 1.40 18.63
CA GLU A 193 12.13 2.17 19.87
C GLU A 193 10.82 2.23 20.68
N TRP A 194 9.68 2.45 20.00
CA TRP A 194 8.37 2.43 20.64
C TRP A 194 8.02 1.05 21.22
N LEU A 195 8.32 -0.04 20.50
CA LEU A 195 8.09 -1.41 20.98
C LEU A 195 8.95 -1.75 22.20
N ALA A 196 10.16 -1.19 22.30
CA ALA A 196 10.98 -1.34 23.49
C ALA A 196 10.30 -0.75 24.75
N THR A 197 9.37 0.21 24.61
CA THR A 197 8.59 0.74 25.74
C THR A 197 7.45 -0.18 26.20
N TYR A 198 7.02 -1.13 25.35
CA TYR A 198 5.94 -2.07 25.66
C TYR A 198 6.35 -3.13 26.69
N ALA A 199 7.64 -3.48 26.72
CA ALA A 199 8.21 -4.43 27.67
C ALA A 199 9.09 -3.68 28.68
N PRO A 200 8.53 -2.88 29.61
CA PRO A 200 9.34 -2.33 30.68
C PRO A 200 9.93 -3.50 31.48
N PRO A 201 11.25 -3.56 31.66
CA PRO A 201 11.88 -4.61 32.45
C PRO A 201 11.50 -4.41 33.91
N GLU A 202 10.45 -5.07 34.39
CA GLU A 202 10.23 -5.19 35.84
C GLU A 202 11.31 -6.09 36.47
N ASP A 203 11.88 -7.04 35.70
CA ASP A 203 12.93 -7.96 36.16
C ASP A 203 14.21 -7.98 35.27
N GLY A 204 14.36 -7.05 34.32
CA GLY A 204 15.60 -6.92 33.53
C GLY A 204 15.88 -8.03 32.52
N SER A 205 14.96 -8.98 32.29
CA SER A 205 15.25 -10.20 31.53
C SER A 205 14.52 -10.37 30.20
N GLU A 206 13.37 -9.72 29.96
CA GLU A 206 12.62 -9.91 28.70
C GLU A 206 12.89 -8.76 27.72
N ASP A 207 13.60 -9.06 26.64
CA ASP A 207 13.68 -8.20 25.46
C ASP A 207 12.31 -8.10 24.78
N TYR A 208 11.97 -6.96 24.17
CA TYR A 208 10.70 -6.79 23.46
C TYR A 208 10.53 -7.83 22.34
N GLY A 209 11.65 -8.27 21.74
CA GLY A 209 11.69 -9.36 20.78
C GLY A 209 11.12 -10.66 21.34
N GLU A 210 11.45 -11.03 22.58
CA GLU A 210 10.92 -12.24 23.23
C GLU A 210 9.41 -12.12 23.53
N ALA A 211 8.97 -10.92 23.93
CA ALA A 211 7.54 -10.65 24.13
C ALA A 211 6.75 -10.78 22.81
N LEU A 212 7.29 -10.24 21.71
CA LEU A 212 6.71 -10.41 20.37
C LEU A 212 6.74 -11.87 19.90
N ALA A 213 7.82 -12.60 20.17
CA ALA A 213 7.97 -14.00 19.82
C ALA A 213 6.89 -14.86 20.49
N ARG A 214 6.66 -14.63 21.79
CA ARG A 214 5.62 -15.31 22.58
C ARG A 214 4.22 -15.07 22.04
N MET A 215 3.98 -13.89 21.47
CA MET A 215 2.72 -13.52 20.83
C MET A 215 2.63 -13.99 19.37
N GLY A 216 3.70 -14.55 18.80
CA GLY A 216 3.78 -14.95 17.40
C GLY A 216 3.84 -13.77 16.42
N LEU A 217 4.23 -12.58 16.88
CA LEU A 217 4.22 -11.34 16.08
C LEU A 217 5.61 -10.94 15.58
N GLN A 218 6.68 -11.53 16.12
CA GLN A 218 8.07 -11.14 15.80
C GLN A 218 8.35 -11.17 14.30
N GLN A 219 8.01 -12.28 13.62
CA GLN A 219 8.20 -12.41 12.18
C GLN A 219 7.48 -11.30 11.40
N GLY A 220 6.26 -10.93 11.80
CA GLY A 220 5.52 -9.87 11.12
C GLY A 220 6.23 -8.51 11.20
N PHE A 221 6.90 -8.22 12.32
CA PHE A 221 7.70 -7.00 12.49
C PHE A 221 9.04 -7.07 11.73
N ASP A 222 9.72 -8.22 11.76
CA ASP A 222 10.99 -8.44 11.03
C ASP A 222 10.81 -8.35 9.51
N GLU A 223 9.63 -8.76 9.01
CA GLU A 223 9.29 -8.75 7.59
C GLU A 223 8.66 -7.43 7.11
N LEU A 224 8.55 -6.42 7.98
CA LEU A 224 7.91 -5.15 7.65
C LEU A 224 8.54 -4.49 6.42
N PHE A 225 7.69 -4.21 5.44
CA PHE A 225 8.04 -3.52 4.20
C PHE A 225 9.17 -4.16 3.38
N MET A 226 9.51 -5.43 3.62
CA MET A 226 10.53 -6.13 2.83
C MET A 226 10.18 -6.16 1.35
N GLY A 227 8.90 -6.33 1.01
CA GLY A 227 8.40 -6.28 -0.36
C GLY A 227 8.70 -4.93 -1.01
N THR A 228 8.21 -3.84 -0.41
CA THR A 228 8.43 -2.48 -0.92
C THR A 228 9.91 -2.11 -0.99
N LEU A 229 10.70 -2.40 0.04
CA LEU A 229 12.13 -2.08 0.06
C LEU A 229 12.93 -2.89 -0.96
N GLY A 230 12.57 -4.16 -1.18
CA GLY A 230 13.12 -5.00 -2.24
C GLY A 230 12.84 -4.43 -3.62
N GLU A 231 11.59 -4.06 -3.89
CA GLU A 231 11.17 -3.46 -5.18
C GLU A 231 11.91 -2.13 -5.47
N ILE A 232 12.07 -1.26 -4.46
CA ILE A 232 12.85 -0.02 -4.59
C ILE A 232 14.34 -0.32 -4.88
N GLY A 233 14.89 -1.38 -4.28
CA GLY A 233 16.28 -1.79 -4.44
C GLY A 233 16.59 -2.38 -5.82
N VAL A 234 15.73 -3.27 -6.33
CA VAL A 234 15.91 -3.96 -7.63
C VAL A 234 15.97 -2.97 -8.79
N LEU A 235 15.10 -1.95 -8.81
CA LEU A 235 15.03 -0.99 -9.90
C LEU A 235 16.26 -0.08 -10.02
N ARG A 236 17.00 0.12 -8.93
CA ARG A 236 18.28 0.86 -8.97
C ARG A 236 19.39 0.06 -9.66
N GLY A 237 19.32 -1.26 -9.66
CA GLY A 237 20.27 -2.13 -10.37
C GLY A 237 20.06 -2.12 -11.89
N ALA A 238 18.80 -2.15 -12.33
CA ALA A 238 18.45 -2.22 -13.75
C ALA A 238 18.83 -0.96 -14.57
N GLU A 239 18.80 0.23 -13.96
CA GLU A 239 19.23 1.47 -14.62
C GLU A 239 20.76 1.60 -14.75
N GLY A 240 21.54 0.78 -14.02
CA GLY A 240 23.00 0.81 -14.03
C GLY A 240 23.67 -0.09 -15.08
N GLU A 241 22.96 -1.08 -15.63
CA GLU A 241 23.54 -2.04 -16.59
C GLU A 241 23.47 -1.59 -18.05
N HIS A 242 22.70 -0.54 -18.38
CA HIS A 242 22.51 -0.10 -19.76
C HIS A 242 23.47 1.03 -20.23
N LEU A 243 24.50 1.36 -19.43
CA LEU A 243 25.48 2.42 -19.74
C LEU A 243 26.92 1.91 -19.98
N VAL A 244 27.15 0.59 -20.06
CA VAL A 244 28.49 0.02 -20.32
C VAL A 244 28.55 -0.79 -21.61
N GLU A 245 27.76 -0.42 -22.62
CA GLU A 245 27.86 -1.01 -23.96
C GLU A 245 28.12 0.10 -24.98
N GLY A 246 29.39 0.29 -25.35
CA GLY A 246 29.76 1.12 -26.50
C GLY A 246 30.89 2.12 -26.27
N MET A 247 32.07 1.66 -25.86
CA MET A 247 33.31 2.39 -26.17
C MET A 247 34.51 1.45 -26.28
N THR A 248 34.39 0.45 -27.14
CA THR A 248 35.52 -0.31 -27.65
C THR A 248 35.90 0.19 -29.04
N GLY A 249 36.95 1.00 -29.07
CA GLY A 249 37.96 1.00 -30.14
C GLY A 249 37.61 1.69 -31.45
N THR A 250 38.38 2.72 -31.79
CA THR A 250 39.16 2.68 -33.03
C THR A 250 40.50 3.39 -32.80
N CYS A 251 41.51 2.80 -33.44
CA CYS A 251 42.95 2.97 -33.28
C CYS A 251 43.50 4.38 -33.52
#